data_AF-A0A1J3HXG6-F1
#
_entry.id   AF-A0A1J3HXG6-F1
#
_cell.length_a   1.000
_cell.length_b   1.000
_cell.length_c   1.000
_cell.angle_alpha   90.00
_cell.angle_beta   90.00
_cell.angle_gamma   90.00
#
_symmetry.space_group_name_H-M   'P 1'
#
loop_
_entity.id
_entity.type
_entity.pdbx_description
1 polymer ?
#
loop_
_entity_poly.entity_id
_entity_poly.type
_entity_poly.pdbx_seq_one_letter_code
_entity_poly.pdbx_strand_id
1 'polypeptide(L)'
;KGRQYFYTMTQDYGVTPNSQHYACMVDLLGRAGLLEEAHSLMNNMPFEPDGAIWGTLLGASRVHGNTELAETAADKIFAME
;
A
#
# COMPACT_ATOMS: atom_id res chain seq x y z
N LYS A 1 11.76 -10.77 -2.27
CA LYS A 1 10.97 -11.99 -1.97
C LYS A 1 9.47 -11.69 -1.78
N GLY A 2 9.07 -10.64 -1.04
CA GLY A 2 7.64 -10.30 -0.86
C GLY A 2 6.85 -10.12 -2.16
N ARG A 3 7.36 -9.33 -3.12
CA ARG A 3 6.78 -9.21 -4.48
C ARG A 3 6.49 -10.56 -5.12
N GLN A 4 7.51 -11.43 -5.12
CA GLN A 4 7.40 -12.75 -5.73
C GLN A 4 6.26 -13.54 -5.08
N TYR A 5 6.22 -13.62 -3.75
CA TYR A 5 5.14 -14.33 -3.06
C TYR A 5 3.77 -13.75 -3.42
N PHE A 6 3.62 -12.43 -3.38
CA PHE A 6 2.37 -11.75 -3.72
C PHE A 6 1.87 -12.09 -5.14
N TYR A 7 2.74 -12.08 -6.15
CA TYR A 7 2.33 -12.40 -7.53
C TYR A 7 2.07 -13.89 -7.76
N THR A 8 2.85 -14.77 -7.12
CA THR A 8 2.65 -16.22 -7.24
C THR A 8 1.31 -16.68 -6.66
N MET A 9 0.72 -15.92 -5.70
CA MET A 9 -0.62 -16.21 -5.17
C MET A 9 -1.62 -16.41 -6.30
N THR A 10 -1.73 -15.44 -7.22
CA THR A 10 -2.64 -15.53 -8.35
C THR A 10 -2.09 -16.44 -9.44
N GLN A 11 -0.82 -16.26 -9.81
CA GLN A 11 -0.24 -16.88 -11.02
C GLN A 11 -0.08 -18.40 -10.89
N ASP A 12 0.37 -18.87 -9.73
CA ASP A 12 0.77 -20.28 -9.53
C ASP A 12 -0.25 -21.02 -8.66
N TYR A 13 -0.88 -20.33 -7.71
CA TYR A 13 -1.74 -20.95 -6.71
C TYR A 13 -3.24 -20.63 -6.85
N GLY A 14 -3.62 -19.75 -7.79
CA GLY A 14 -5.02 -19.36 -8.01
C GLY A 14 -5.69 -18.66 -6.81
N VAL A 15 -4.89 -18.13 -5.89
CA VAL A 15 -5.35 -17.39 -4.71
C VAL A 15 -5.44 -15.91 -5.04
N THR A 16 -6.64 -15.35 -4.98
CA THR A 16 -6.86 -13.91 -5.16
C THR A 16 -6.37 -13.14 -3.92
N PRO A 17 -5.45 -12.17 -4.07
CA PRO A 17 -5.03 -11.31 -2.96
C PRO A 17 -6.21 -10.50 -2.41
N ASN A 18 -6.27 -10.36 -1.09
CA ASN A 18 -7.33 -9.64 -0.36
C ASN A 18 -6.74 -8.38 0.29
N SER A 19 -7.55 -7.59 0.99
CA SER A 19 -7.07 -6.32 1.56
C SER A 19 -5.88 -6.48 2.49
N GLN A 20 -5.82 -7.56 3.28
CA GLN A 20 -4.69 -7.84 4.17
C GLN A 20 -3.40 -8.14 3.39
N HIS A 21 -3.47 -8.89 2.28
CA HIS A 21 -2.31 -9.15 1.43
C HIS A 21 -1.79 -7.86 0.79
N TYR A 22 -2.70 -7.00 0.33
CA TYR A 22 -2.34 -5.70 -0.22
C TYR A 22 -1.77 -4.76 0.84
N ALA A 23 -2.36 -4.69 2.03
CA ALA A 23 -1.84 -3.91 3.16
C ALA A 23 -0.40 -4.30 3.51
N CYS A 24 -0.14 -5.61 3.63
CA CYS A 24 1.21 -6.15 3.84
C CYS A 24 2.18 -5.74 2.73
N MET A 25 1.73 -5.75 1.47
CA MET A 25 2.58 -5.42 0.33
C MET A 25 2.87 -3.90 0.26
N VAL A 26 1.89 -3.05 0.58
CA VAL A 26 2.06 -1.60 0.71
C VAL A 26 3.02 -1.26 1.86
N ASP A 27 2.87 -1.88 3.04
CA ASP A 27 3.80 -1.72 4.17
C ASP A 27 5.22 -2.13 3.78
N LEU A 28 5.37 -3.28 3.11
CA LEU A 28 6.67 -3.78 2.67
C LEU A 28 7.36 -2.81 1.70
N LEU A 29 6.64 -2.30 0.70
CA LEU A 29 7.16 -1.34 -0.28
C LEU A 29 7.47 0.00 0.39
N GLY A 30 6.58 0.48 1.25
CA GLY A 30 6.73 1.71 2.00
C GLY A 30 7.99 1.72 2.86
N ARG A 31 8.22 0.66 3.66
CA ARG A 31 9.45 0.50 4.46
C ARG A 31 10.72 0.40 3.64
N ALA A 32 10.62 -0.05 2.39
CA ALA A 32 11.74 -0.12 1.47
C ALA A 32 12.02 1.22 0.76
N GLY A 33 11.24 2.28 1.03
CA GLY A 33 11.32 3.57 0.34
C GLY A 33 10.75 3.56 -1.07
N LEU A 34 10.08 2.49 -1.48
CA LEU A 34 9.47 2.33 -2.82
C LEU A 34 8.07 2.94 -2.84
N LEU A 35 7.97 4.22 -2.49
CA LEU A 35 6.70 4.92 -2.27
C LEU A 35 5.81 4.98 -3.50
N GLU A 36 6.37 5.27 -4.68
CA GLU A 36 5.62 5.29 -5.93
C GLU A 36 5.03 3.92 -6.27
N GLU A 37 5.78 2.85 -6.01
CA GLU A 37 5.31 1.48 -6.23
C GLU A 37 4.22 1.11 -5.21
N ALA A 38 4.39 1.53 -3.94
CA ALA A 38 3.39 1.32 -2.89
C ALA A 38 2.07 2.04 -3.23
N HIS A 39 2.15 3.30 -3.66
CA HIS A 39 0.99 4.09 -4.07
C HIS A 39 0.33 3.53 -5.34
N SER A 40 1.13 3.14 -6.34
CA SER A 40 0.61 2.50 -7.55
C SER A 40 -0.10 1.18 -7.24
N LEU A 41 0.47 0.34 -6.38
CA LEU A 41 -0.17 -0.91 -5.97
C LEU A 41 -1.50 -0.64 -5.26
N MET A 42 -1.53 0.39 -4.41
CA MET A 42 -2.75 0.81 -3.72
C MET A 42 -3.84 1.29 -4.67
N ASN A 43 -3.50 2.07 -5.70
CA ASN A 43 -4.45 2.55 -6.70
C ASN A 43 -4.96 1.43 -7.63
N ASN A 44 -4.24 0.32 -7.73
CA ASN A 44 -4.63 -0.85 -8.52
C ASN A 44 -5.37 -1.93 -7.70
N MET A 45 -5.70 -1.66 -6.43
CA MET A 45 -6.49 -2.58 -5.62
C MET A 45 -7.90 -2.76 -6.22
N PRO A 46 -8.47 -3.98 -6.20
CA PRO A 46 -9.83 -4.22 -6.67
C PRO A 46 -10.92 -3.78 -5.68
N PHE A 47 -10.55 -3.03 -4.63
CA PHE A 47 -11.40 -2.52 -3.57
C PHE A 47 -10.79 -1.21 -3.03
N GLU A 48 -11.59 -0.42 -2.33
CA GLU A 48 -11.13 0.83 -1.74
C GLU A 48 -10.11 0.55 -0.61
N PRO A 49 -8.95 1.24 -0.58
CA PRO A 49 -8.03 1.14 0.54
C PRO A 49 -8.68 1.66 1.82
N ASP A 50 -8.48 0.98 2.94
CA ASP A 50 -8.97 1.44 4.24
C ASP A 50 -7.98 2.42 4.91
N GLY A 51 -8.41 3.02 6.02
CA GLY A 51 -7.57 3.95 6.78
C GLY A 51 -6.26 3.34 7.29
N ALA A 52 -6.17 2.02 7.47
CA ALA A 52 -4.94 1.37 7.90
C ALA A 52 -3.91 1.31 6.76
N ILE A 53 -4.34 1.06 5.53
CA ILE A 53 -3.48 1.09 4.34
C ILE A 53 -3.00 2.53 4.08
N TRP A 54 -3.88 3.53 4.15
CA TRP A 54 -3.49 4.93 4.04
C TRP A 54 -2.53 5.37 5.16
N GLY A 55 -2.79 4.96 6.40
CA GLY A 55 -1.91 5.24 7.54
C GLY A 55 -0.51 4.65 7.38
N THR A 56 -0.43 3.46 6.77
CA THR A 56 0.84 2.83 6.41
C THR A 56 1.62 3.67 5.40
N LEU A 57 0.95 4.12 4.33
CA LEU A 57 1.58 4.96 3.31
C LEU A 57 2.00 6.31 3.89
N LEU A 58 1.17 6.95 4.71
CA LEU A 58 1.50 8.18 5.42
C LEU A 58 2.77 8.03 6.27
N GLY A 59 2.85 6.95 7.04
CA GLY A 59 4.02 6.64 7.88
C GLY A 59 5.29 6.49 7.06
N ALA A 60 5.23 5.73 5.97
CA ALA A 60 6.36 5.54 5.06
C ALA A 60 6.77 6.84 4.36
N SER A 61 5.82 7.60 3.83
CA SER A 61 6.04 8.90 3.18
C SER A 61 6.75 9.88 4.11
N ARG A 62 6.34 9.94 5.39
CA ARG A 62 7.00 10.76 6.40
C ARG A 62 8.44 10.32 6.67
N VAL A 63 8.69 9.01 6.82
CA VAL A 63 10.04 8.47 7.08
C VAL A 63 11.00 8.75 5.92
N HIS A 64 10.51 8.68 4.68
CA HIS A 64 11.31 8.87 3.48
C HIS A 64 11.27 10.31 2.92
N GLY A 65 10.57 11.23 3.59
CA GLY A 65 10.57 12.66 3.23
C GLY A 65 9.72 13.03 2.01
N ASN A 66 8.78 12.18 1.59
CA ASN A 66 7.84 12.50 0.51
C ASN A 66 6.61 13.23 1.09
N THR A 67 6.68 14.56 1.11
CA THR A 67 5.64 15.41 1.70
C THR A 67 4.33 15.40 0.92
N GLU A 68 4.39 15.35 -0.41
CA GLU A 68 3.20 15.32 -1.28
C GLU A 68 2.36 14.07 -1.05
N LEU A 69 3.02 12.90 -0.98
CA LEU A 69 2.34 11.64 -0.72
C LEU A 69 1.85 11.54 0.73
N ALA A 70 2.56 12.16 1.67
CA ALA A 70 2.11 12.26 3.06
C ALA A 70 0.83 13.10 3.18
N GLU A 71 0.77 14.26 2.52
CA GLU A 71 -0.41 15.13 2.49
C GLU A 71 -1.61 14.40 1.88
N THR A 72 -1.41 13.79 0.71
CA THR A 72 -2.44 12.98 0.04
C THR A 72 -3.00 11.89 0.96
N ALA A 73 -2.13 11.16 1.66
CA ALA A 73 -2.55 10.11 2.57
C ALA A 73 -3.30 10.66 3.80
N ALA A 74 -2.86 11.79 4.34
CA ALA A 74 -3.53 12.46 5.47
C ALA A 74 -4.94 12.93 5.08
N ASP A 75 -5.10 13.56 3.92
CA ASP A 75 -6.41 14.02 3.41
C ASP A 75 -7.40 12.86 3.25
N LYS A 76 -6.92 11.72 2.75
CA LYS A 76 -7.74 10.51 2.59
C LYS A 76 -8.19 9.93 3.92
N ILE A 77 -7.30 9.88 4.91
CA ILE A 77 -7.65 9.44 6.27
C ILE A 77 -8.68 10.39 6.88
N PHE A 78 -8.47 11.71 6.77
CA PHE A 78 -9.39 12.70 7.31
C PHE A 78 -10.78 12.64 6.68
N ALA A 79 -10.87 12.35 5.38
CA ALA A 79 -12.15 12.17 4.68
C ALA A 79 -12.92 10.90 5.07
N MET A 80 -12.29 9.97 5.79
CA MET A 80 -12.91 8.73 6.29
C MET A 80 -13.46 8.84 7.72
N GLU A 81 -13.15 9.94 8.43
CA GLU A 81 -13.72 10.28 9.74
C GLU A 81 -15.09 10.95 9.62
#